data_AF-A0A2U9R0C6-F1
#
_entry.id   AF-A0A2U9R0C6-F1
#
_cell.length_a   1.000
_cell.length_b   1.000
_cell.length_c   1.000
_cell.angle_alpha   90.00
_cell.angle_beta   90.00
_cell.angle_gamma   90.00
#
_symmetry.space_group_name_H-M   'P 1'
#
loop_
_entity.id
_entity.type
_entity.pdbx_description
1 polymer ?
#
loop_
_entity_poly.entity_id
_entity_poly.type
_entity_poly.pdbx_seq_one_letter_code
_entity_poly.pdbx_strand_id
1 'polypeptide(L)'
;MALHIFKTRILVIIGSLVALFMLISKSSVQEVAHSVNVPELDIDLSHIKHDSMEMLKEITVHEEPIVDLPCTITNKKTNQFYDLTPLSSIDGNVQAWNSKGFDYGRNFSLGICSSPLKNIGALTSLDFVDVSNKSEVGGYYTNSEGHKVSIGQYNSELKLRGGNLVLEYSNGDICGSGLPKSTLLTFKCDREMQSKARVSYLGNMFNCSYIFEVRTIHACATAHNEDENAVWGLFIGILFVFALVSACAGTLYKIIKRHYERAVKK
;
A
#
# COMPACT_ATOMS: atom_id res chain seq x y z
N MET A 1 14.30 -52.06 -4.59
CA MET A 1 15.12 -51.04 -3.89
C MET A 1 15.47 -49.83 -4.76
N ALA A 2 15.82 -50.01 -6.05
CA ALA A 2 16.19 -48.90 -6.95
C ALA A 2 15.06 -47.89 -7.27
N LEU A 3 13.79 -48.31 -7.23
CA LEU A 3 12.64 -47.45 -7.57
C LEU A 3 12.32 -46.39 -6.50
N HIS A 4 12.70 -46.66 -5.24
CA HIS A 4 12.47 -45.73 -4.12
C HIS A 4 13.54 -44.63 -4.05
N ILE A 5 14.76 -44.93 -4.52
CA ILE A 5 15.89 -44.00 -4.59
C ILE A 5 15.70 -42.99 -5.74
N PHE A 6 15.08 -43.42 -6.84
CA PHE A 6 14.79 -42.54 -7.98
C PHE A 6 13.70 -41.50 -7.64
N LYS A 7 12.67 -41.92 -6.89
CA LYS A 7 11.57 -41.05 -6.46
C LYS A 7 12.01 -39.98 -5.44
N THR A 8 12.97 -40.31 -4.57
CA THR A 8 13.56 -39.35 -3.61
C THR A 8 14.53 -38.38 -4.28
N ARG A 9 15.34 -38.83 -5.25
CA ARG A 9 16.26 -37.93 -5.97
C ARG A 9 15.53 -36.97 -6.92
N ILE A 10 14.42 -37.37 -7.53
CA ILE A 10 13.59 -36.47 -8.35
C ILE A 10 12.92 -35.40 -7.48
N LEU A 11 12.41 -35.75 -6.30
CA LEU A 11 11.77 -34.77 -5.41
C LEU A 11 12.75 -33.69 -4.92
N VAL A 12 14.01 -34.06 -4.66
CA VAL A 12 15.06 -33.12 -4.25
C VAL A 12 15.48 -32.19 -5.40
N ILE A 13 15.53 -32.71 -6.63
CA ILE A 13 15.85 -31.90 -7.81
C ILE A 13 14.71 -30.93 -8.14
N ILE A 14 13.44 -31.37 -8.04
CA ILE A 14 12.27 -30.50 -8.23
C ILE A 14 12.21 -29.44 -7.12
N GLY A 15 12.45 -29.81 -5.86
CA GLY A 15 12.49 -28.85 -4.75
C GLY A 15 13.61 -27.81 -4.92
N SER A 16 14.78 -28.21 -5.39
CA SER A 16 15.90 -27.31 -5.63
C SER A 16 15.67 -26.40 -6.86
N LEU A 17 14.99 -26.89 -7.90
CA LEU A 17 14.60 -26.08 -9.06
C LEU A 17 13.51 -25.06 -8.71
N VAL A 18 12.53 -25.43 -7.87
CA VAL A 18 11.50 -24.50 -7.38
C VAL A 18 12.11 -23.43 -6.47
N ALA A 19 13.07 -23.79 -5.60
CA ALA A 19 13.81 -22.82 -4.80
C ALA A 19 14.68 -21.88 -5.66
N LEU A 20 15.31 -22.40 -6.72
CA LEU A 20 16.07 -21.58 -7.67
C LEU A 20 15.15 -20.66 -8.49
N PHE A 21 13.97 -21.13 -8.89
CA PHE A 21 12.97 -20.33 -9.61
C PHE A 21 12.39 -19.21 -8.72
N MET A 22 12.16 -19.50 -7.43
CA MET A 22 11.76 -18.50 -6.42
C MET A 22 12.87 -17.48 -6.09
N LEU A 23 14.14 -17.83 -6.32
CA LEU A 23 15.26 -16.89 -6.18
C LEU A 23 15.45 -16.04 -7.44
N ILE A 24 15.18 -16.58 -8.64
CA ILE A 24 15.28 -15.86 -9.92
C ILE A 24 14.12 -14.87 -10.11
N SER A 25 12.92 -15.17 -9.60
CA SER A 25 11.76 -14.26 -9.67
C SER A 25 11.87 -13.01 -8.80
N LYS A 26 12.84 -12.96 -7.87
CA LYS A 26 13.11 -11.79 -7.01
C LYS A 26 13.90 -10.67 -7.71
N SER A 27 14.47 -10.90 -8.89
CA SER A 27 15.46 -10.00 -9.50
C SER A 27 15.06 -9.30 -10.80
N SER A 28 13.84 -9.47 -11.31
CA SER A 28 13.45 -8.87 -12.60
C SER A 28 12.05 -8.27 -12.55
N VAL A 29 11.91 -7.16 -11.84
CA VAL A 29 10.78 -6.24 -12.00
C VAL A 29 11.34 -4.94 -12.60
N GLN A 30 10.82 -4.65 -13.79
CA GLN A 30 10.84 -3.36 -14.48
C GLN A 30 12.08 -2.96 -15.28
N GLU A 31 12.22 -3.56 -16.46
CA GLU A 31 12.53 -2.76 -17.65
C GLU A 31 11.57 -3.19 -18.76
N VAL A 32 11.21 -2.24 -19.63
CA VAL A 32 10.48 -2.42 -20.90
C VAL A 32 8.94 -2.45 -20.82
N ALA A 33 8.33 -1.26 -20.88
CA ALA A 33 7.05 -1.05 -21.56
C ALA A 33 7.33 -0.23 -22.82
N HIS A 34 7.41 -0.91 -23.97
CA HIS A 34 7.46 -0.25 -25.27
C HIS A 34 6.31 -0.78 -26.15
N SER A 35 5.46 0.17 -26.54
CA SER A 35 4.57 0.21 -27.71
C SER A 35 3.71 -1.01 -28.05
N VAL A 36 2.38 -0.87 -27.94
CA VAL A 36 1.45 -1.49 -28.89
C VAL A 36 0.35 -0.50 -29.26
N ASN A 37 0.22 -0.30 -30.57
CA ASN A 37 -0.69 0.58 -31.30
C ASN A 37 -2.01 -0.19 -31.58
N VAL A 38 -3.18 0.45 -31.47
CA VAL A 38 -4.50 -0.17 -31.74
C VAL A 38 -5.22 0.63 -32.85
N PRO A 39 -5.82 -0.03 -33.87
CA PRO A 39 -6.39 0.64 -35.05
C PRO A 39 -7.85 1.08 -34.88
N GLU A 40 -8.21 2.11 -35.64
CA GLU A 40 -9.47 2.85 -35.69
C GLU A 40 -10.50 2.15 -36.60
N LEU A 41 -11.79 2.16 -36.21
CA LEU A 41 -12.89 1.60 -36.99
C LEU A 41 -13.93 2.69 -37.28
N ASP A 42 -13.98 3.14 -38.54
CA ASP A 42 -14.91 4.14 -39.07
C ASP A 42 -16.24 3.52 -39.51
N ILE A 43 -17.37 4.16 -39.15
CA ILE A 43 -18.66 3.99 -39.83
C ILE A 43 -19.24 5.38 -40.14
N ASP A 44 -19.36 5.66 -41.44
CA ASP A 44 -19.95 6.86 -42.03
C ASP A 44 -21.48 6.71 -42.14
N LEU A 45 -22.23 7.71 -41.69
CA LEU A 45 -23.69 7.81 -41.91
C LEU A 45 -24.10 9.27 -42.17
N SER A 46 -23.74 9.76 -43.35
CA SER A 46 -24.36 10.94 -43.96
C SER A 46 -25.86 10.71 -44.29
N HIS A 47 -26.67 11.79 -44.24
CA HIS A 47 -28.11 11.91 -44.55
C HIS A 47 -29.10 11.55 -43.40
N ILE A 48 -29.96 12.42 -42.82
CA ILE A 48 -30.69 13.61 -43.29
C ILE A 48 -31.22 14.45 -42.09
N LYS A 49 -30.94 15.76 -42.13
CA LYS A 49 -31.77 16.96 -41.82
C LYS A 49 -32.30 17.18 -40.37
N HIS A 50 -31.65 18.08 -39.62
CA HIS A 50 -32.07 19.48 -39.40
C HIS A 50 -33.53 19.63 -38.92
N ASP A 51 -33.77 19.48 -37.62
CA ASP A 51 -34.11 20.59 -36.72
C ASP A 51 -34.13 20.08 -35.26
N SER A 52 -33.87 20.98 -34.32
CA SER A 52 -33.98 20.81 -32.86
C SER A 52 -33.04 19.84 -32.13
N MET A 53 -32.14 20.48 -31.37
CA MET A 53 -31.75 20.16 -29.99
C MET A 53 -30.40 19.47 -29.78
N GLU A 54 -29.56 20.20 -29.04
CA GLU A 54 -28.34 19.78 -28.36
C GLU A 54 -28.42 18.36 -27.79
N MET A 55 -27.86 17.37 -28.50
CA MET A 55 -27.61 16.03 -27.94
C MET A 55 -26.33 15.44 -28.51
N LEU A 56 -25.23 16.20 -28.49
CA LEU A 56 -23.88 15.65 -28.71
C LEU A 56 -22.77 16.58 -28.19
N LYS A 57 -23.06 17.33 -27.14
CA LYS A 57 -22.03 17.92 -26.29
C LYS A 57 -22.20 17.30 -24.91
N GLU A 58 -21.12 16.69 -24.44
CA GLU A 58 -21.05 15.86 -23.25
C GLU A 58 -21.72 14.49 -23.35
N ILE A 59 -20.96 13.52 -23.90
CA ILE A 59 -20.74 12.31 -23.09
C ILE A 59 -19.93 12.81 -21.88
N THR A 60 -20.60 13.39 -20.89
CA THR A 60 -20.02 13.46 -19.56
C THR A 60 -19.81 12.01 -19.18
N VAL A 61 -18.54 11.59 -19.17
CA VAL A 61 -18.14 10.52 -18.27
C VAL A 61 -18.65 10.99 -16.92
N HIS A 62 -19.73 10.37 -16.44
CA HIS A 62 -20.09 10.44 -15.03
C HIS A 62 -18.92 9.77 -14.31
N GLU A 63 -17.85 10.53 -14.08
CA GLU A 63 -16.85 10.16 -13.10
C GLU A 63 -17.58 10.31 -11.78
N GLU A 64 -18.14 9.19 -11.31
CA GLU A 64 -18.58 9.09 -9.93
C GLU A 64 -17.41 9.59 -9.08
N PRO A 65 -17.65 10.59 -8.22
CA PRO A 65 -16.57 11.13 -7.42
C PRO A 65 -15.99 9.96 -6.63
N ILE A 66 -14.73 9.62 -6.89
CA ILE A 66 -13.98 8.65 -6.09
C ILE A 66 -13.97 9.20 -4.66
N VAL A 67 -14.89 8.70 -3.82
CA VAL A 67 -14.96 9.05 -2.40
C VAL A 67 -14.02 8.10 -1.69
N ASP A 68 -12.85 8.61 -1.31
CA ASP A 68 -11.86 7.85 -0.58
C ASP A 68 -12.37 7.53 0.84
N LEU A 69 -12.11 6.30 1.32
CA LEU A 69 -12.38 5.88 2.70
C LEU A 69 -11.46 6.64 3.67
N PRO A 70 -11.82 6.87 4.96
CA PRO A 70 -10.89 7.42 5.94
C PRO A 70 -9.54 6.70 5.93
N CYS A 71 -8.46 7.48 6.04
CA CYS A 71 -7.08 7.02 6.01
C CYS A 71 -6.60 6.44 4.67
N THR A 72 -7.37 6.65 3.60
CA THR A 72 -6.98 6.29 2.24
C THR A 72 -7.02 7.53 1.33
N ILE A 73 -6.28 7.49 0.23
CA ILE A 73 -6.36 8.54 -0.80
C ILE A 73 -5.99 7.98 -2.16
N THR A 74 -6.73 8.41 -3.18
CA THR A 74 -6.44 8.12 -4.58
C THR A 74 -5.96 9.37 -5.29
N ASN A 75 -4.77 9.31 -5.91
CA ASN A 75 -4.28 10.40 -6.75
C ASN A 75 -5.02 10.38 -8.10
N LYS A 76 -5.95 11.31 -8.29
CA LYS A 76 -6.76 11.44 -9.53
C LYS A 76 -5.95 11.61 -10.83
N LYS A 77 -4.70 12.08 -10.75
CA LYS A 77 -3.87 12.30 -11.95
C LYS A 77 -3.11 11.05 -12.36
N THR A 78 -2.71 10.23 -11.39
CA THR A 78 -1.85 9.06 -11.62
C THR A 78 -2.56 7.75 -11.37
N ASN A 79 -3.81 7.78 -10.90
CA ASN A 79 -4.60 6.63 -10.44
C ASN A 79 -3.83 5.74 -9.44
N GLN A 80 -3.00 6.37 -8.61
CA GLN A 80 -2.26 5.68 -7.56
C GLN A 80 -3.06 5.70 -6.27
N PHE A 81 -3.24 4.53 -5.68
CA PHE A 81 -3.95 4.37 -4.41
C PHE A 81 -2.96 4.26 -3.26
N TYR A 82 -3.32 4.88 -2.13
CA TYR A 82 -2.53 4.87 -0.90
C TYR A 82 -3.44 4.50 0.26
N ASP A 83 -3.05 3.48 1.03
CA ASP A 83 -3.78 2.99 2.19
C ASP A 83 -2.90 3.02 3.44
N LEU A 84 -3.21 3.94 4.36
CA LEU A 84 -2.53 4.06 5.65
C LEU A 84 -3.32 3.44 6.80
N THR A 85 -4.48 2.82 6.53
CA THR A 85 -5.32 2.15 7.53
C THR A 85 -4.54 1.16 8.40
N PRO A 86 -3.58 0.37 7.88
CA PRO A 86 -2.77 -0.55 8.70
C PRO A 86 -1.97 0.11 9.82
N LEU A 87 -1.73 1.43 9.73
CA LEU A 87 -1.01 2.21 10.74
C LEU A 87 -1.91 2.75 11.86
N SER A 88 -3.23 2.63 11.68
CA SER A 88 -4.24 3.06 12.64
C SER A 88 -4.50 2.00 13.72
N SER A 89 -5.16 2.42 14.78
CA SER A 89 -5.67 1.53 15.82
C SER A 89 -6.85 0.72 15.27
N ILE A 90 -6.61 -0.55 14.93
CA ILE A 90 -7.61 -1.47 14.38
C ILE A 90 -8.19 -2.34 15.52
N ASP A 91 -9.50 -2.51 15.56
CA ASP A 91 -10.23 -3.45 16.44
C ASP A 91 -9.84 -3.39 17.93
N GLY A 92 -9.64 -2.18 18.46
CA GLY A 92 -9.28 -1.97 19.87
C GLY A 92 -7.80 -2.24 20.20
N ASN A 93 -7.00 -2.68 19.24
CA ASN A 93 -5.55 -2.72 19.38
C ASN A 93 -4.96 -1.34 19.11
N VAL A 94 -4.83 -0.55 20.18
CA VAL A 94 -4.31 0.81 20.09
C VAL A 94 -2.85 0.81 19.62
N GLN A 95 -2.62 1.42 18.46
CA GLN A 95 -1.29 1.61 17.88
C GLN A 95 -0.78 3.01 18.22
N ALA A 96 0.26 3.07 19.06
CA ALA A 96 0.95 4.31 19.41
C ALA A 96 2.37 4.32 18.82
N TRP A 97 2.66 5.35 18.04
CA TRP A 97 3.94 5.58 17.40
C TRP A 97 4.77 6.55 18.23
N ASN A 98 5.88 6.07 18.78
CA ASN A 98 6.75 6.88 19.61
C ASN A 98 7.86 7.54 18.78
N SER A 99 8.09 8.82 19.03
CA SER A 99 9.17 9.60 18.44
C SER A 99 9.97 10.31 19.51
N LYS A 100 11.31 10.30 19.38
CA LYS A 100 12.21 11.04 20.28
C LYS A 100 12.39 12.45 19.73
N GLY A 101 11.94 13.46 20.46
CA GLY A 101 12.24 14.85 20.16
C GLY A 101 13.56 15.26 20.78
N PHE A 102 14.69 14.82 20.21
CA PHE A 102 16.03 15.07 20.77
C PHE A 102 16.27 16.56 21.07
N ASP A 103 15.94 17.44 20.13
CA ASP A 103 16.14 18.89 20.28
C ASP A 103 15.09 19.54 21.21
N TYR A 104 13.90 18.94 21.31
CA TYR A 104 12.82 19.42 22.17
C TYR A 104 12.93 18.89 23.61
N GLY A 105 13.75 17.86 23.84
CA GLY A 105 13.96 17.22 25.14
C GLY A 105 12.77 16.38 25.64
N ARG A 106 11.82 16.00 24.77
CA ARG A 106 10.63 15.19 25.14
C ARG A 106 10.37 14.07 24.16
N ASN A 107 9.72 13.02 24.66
CA ASN A 107 9.20 11.94 23.83
C ASN A 107 7.75 12.22 23.47
N PHE A 108 7.42 11.96 22.20
CA PHE A 108 6.09 12.13 21.64
C PHE A 108 5.46 10.77 21.39
N SER A 109 4.15 10.66 21.61
CA SER A 109 3.33 9.53 21.21
C SER A 109 2.25 10.01 20.25
N LEU A 110 2.19 9.40 19.07
CA LEU A 110 1.32 9.79 17.96
C LEU A 110 0.47 8.61 17.51
N GLY A 111 -0.77 8.87 17.11
CA GLY A 111 -1.60 7.94 16.37
C GLY A 111 -1.68 8.38 14.91
N ILE A 112 -1.92 7.44 13.99
CA ILE A 112 -2.11 7.72 12.56
C ILE A 112 -3.57 7.39 12.23
N CYS A 113 -4.35 8.39 11.81
CA CYS A 113 -5.79 8.25 11.54
C CYS A 113 -6.64 7.75 12.73
N SER A 114 -6.07 7.75 13.94
CA SER A 114 -6.70 7.27 15.16
C SER A 114 -5.99 7.84 16.39
N SER A 115 -6.61 7.69 17.56
CA SER A 115 -5.97 8.06 18.82
C SER A 115 -4.90 7.04 19.27
N PRO A 116 -3.76 7.49 19.84
CA PRO A 116 -2.76 6.63 20.47
C PRO A 116 -3.08 6.31 21.95
N LEU A 117 -4.25 6.70 22.46
CA LEU A 117 -4.62 6.54 23.87
C LEU A 117 -5.19 5.13 24.13
N LYS A 118 -4.48 4.35 24.97
CA LYS A 118 -4.89 2.99 25.32
C LYS A 118 -5.98 2.94 26.41
N ASN A 119 -5.89 3.83 27.41
CA ASN A 119 -6.81 3.87 28.55
C ASN A 119 -7.17 5.32 28.86
N ILE A 120 -8.32 5.78 28.34
CA ILE A 120 -8.82 7.14 28.58
C ILE A 120 -9.19 7.33 30.06
N GLY A 121 -9.67 6.28 30.74
CA GLY A 121 -10.01 6.32 32.16
C GLY A 121 -8.83 6.50 33.12
N ALA A 122 -7.58 6.36 32.64
CA ALA A 122 -6.38 6.62 33.44
C ALA A 122 -5.91 8.08 33.35
N LEU A 123 -6.59 8.92 32.55
CA LEU A 123 -6.25 10.33 32.40
C LEU A 123 -6.77 11.13 33.59
N THR A 124 -5.98 12.09 34.01
CA THR A 124 -6.32 13.06 35.05
C THR A 124 -7.03 14.27 34.45
N SER A 125 -7.63 15.11 35.30
CA SER A 125 -8.17 16.41 34.88
C SER A 125 -7.10 17.38 34.36
N LEU A 126 -5.83 17.14 34.72
CA LEU A 126 -4.68 17.95 34.32
C LEU A 126 -4.09 17.49 32.96
N ASP A 127 -4.53 16.36 32.43
CA ASP A 127 -4.16 15.91 31.09
C ASP A 127 -5.10 16.50 30.04
N PHE A 128 -4.53 17.06 28.97
CA PHE A 128 -5.27 17.65 27.84
C PHE A 128 -6.24 18.75 28.28
N VAL A 129 -5.70 19.76 28.97
CA VAL A 129 -6.47 20.79 29.70
C VAL A 129 -7.43 21.55 28.78
N ASP A 130 -7.03 21.84 27.55
CA ASP A 130 -7.83 22.66 26.63
C ASP A 130 -8.59 21.82 25.59
N VAL A 131 -8.56 20.49 25.71
CA VAL A 131 -9.23 19.57 24.79
C VAL A 131 -10.55 19.07 25.37
N SER A 132 -11.64 19.33 24.66
CA SER A 132 -12.99 18.86 25.06
C SER A 132 -13.14 17.35 24.93
N ASN A 133 -12.77 16.77 23.79
CA ASN A 133 -12.85 15.33 23.54
C ASN A 133 -11.46 14.68 23.62
N LYS A 134 -11.13 14.12 24.78
CA LYS A 134 -9.84 13.43 24.99
C LYS A 134 -9.66 12.21 24.08
N SER A 135 -10.74 11.59 23.62
CA SER A 135 -10.71 10.41 22.74
C SER A 135 -10.20 10.74 21.34
N GLU A 136 -10.25 12.00 20.93
CA GLU A 136 -9.84 12.46 19.61
C GLU A 136 -8.37 12.91 19.56
N VAL A 137 -7.67 12.91 20.69
CA VAL A 137 -6.24 13.28 20.73
C VAL A 137 -5.46 12.38 19.77
N GLY A 138 -4.83 12.98 18.77
CA GLY A 138 -4.02 12.30 17.75
C GLY A 138 -2.54 12.25 18.08
N GLY A 139 -2.08 13.08 19.02
CA GLY A 139 -0.72 13.03 19.52
C GLY A 139 -0.55 13.79 20.81
N TYR A 140 0.44 13.41 21.60
CA TYR A 140 0.78 14.11 22.83
C TYR A 140 2.25 13.95 23.24
N TYR A 141 2.69 14.82 24.14
CA TYR A 141 3.92 14.64 24.93
C TYR A 141 3.62 14.80 26.41
N THR A 142 4.56 14.39 27.27
CA THR A 142 4.45 14.59 28.73
C THR A 142 5.31 15.78 29.16
N ASN A 143 4.70 16.76 29.84
CA ASN A 143 5.35 17.96 30.34
C ASN A 143 6.25 17.65 31.56
N SER A 144 6.93 18.66 32.14
CA SER A 144 7.81 18.49 33.31
C SER A 144 7.08 18.03 34.57
N GLU A 145 5.78 18.32 34.66
CA GLU A 145 4.92 18.01 35.81
C GLU A 145 4.33 16.60 35.72
N GLY A 146 4.53 15.90 34.59
CA GLY A 146 4.00 14.56 34.35
C GLY A 146 2.65 14.53 33.66
N HIS A 147 2.10 15.69 33.28
CA HIS A 147 0.83 15.82 32.57
C HIS A 147 1.00 15.68 31.06
N LYS A 148 0.02 15.05 30.41
CA LYS A 148 -0.03 14.89 28.96
C LYS A 148 -0.58 16.16 28.32
N VAL A 149 0.14 16.66 27.33
CA VAL A 149 -0.22 17.83 26.53
C VAL A 149 -0.53 17.40 25.12
N SER A 150 -1.73 17.74 24.63
CA SER A 150 -2.20 17.41 23.28
C SER A 150 -1.51 18.29 22.26
N ILE A 151 -1.00 17.69 21.18
CA ILE A 151 -0.42 18.39 20.03
C ILE A 151 -1.35 18.39 18.81
N GLY A 152 -2.60 17.98 19.01
CA GLY A 152 -3.65 18.00 17.99
C GLY A 152 -4.59 16.80 18.10
N GLN A 153 -5.81 16.99 17.60
CA GLN A 153 -6.79 15.95 17.35
C GLN A 153 -6.44 15.21 16.06
N TYR A 154 -6.61 13.89 16.04
CA TYR A 154 -6.33 13.12 14.83
C TYR A 154 -7.33 13.48 13.72
N ASN A 155 -6.86 13.38 12.49
CA ASN A 155 -7.65 13.44 11.28
C ASN A 155 -7.38 12.17 10.49
N SER A 156 -8.31 11.77 9.63
CA SER A 156 -8.17 10.64 8.71
C SER A 156 -8.22 11.07 7.25
N GLU A 157 -8.40 12.36 6.96
CA GLU A 157 -8.35 12.93 5.62
C GLU A 157 -6.90 13.16 5.19
N LEU A 158 -6.40 12.31 4.28
CA LEU A 158 -5.07 12.45 3.70
C LEU A 158 -5.05 13.51 2.60
N LYS A 159 -3.91 14.19 2.47
CA LYS A 159 -3.67 15.18 1.41
C LYS A 159 -2.39 14.84 0.67
N LEU A 160 -2.39 15.03 -0.65
CA LEU A 160 -1.19 14.92 -1.48
C LEU A 160 -0.56 16.30 -1.64
N ARG A 161 0.67 16.48 -1.14
CA ARG A 161 1.46 17.70 -1.31
C ARG A 161 2.87 17.39 -1.77
N GLY A 162 3.24 17.91 -2.94
CA GLY A 162 4.59 17.73 -3.49
C GLY A 162 5.02 16.26 -3.62
N GLY A 163 4.08 15.38 -3.98
CA GLY A 163 4.31 13.94 -4.10
C GLY A 163 4.39 13.16 -2.79
N ASN A 164 4.15 13.81 -1.63
CA ASN A 164 4.09 13.13 -0.33
C ASN A 164 2.67 13.14 0.21
N LEU A 165 2.32 12.10 0.98
CA LEU A 165 1.09 12.08 1.75
C LEU A 165 1.29 12.93 3.00
N VAL A 166 0.27 13.68 3.36
CA VAL A 166 0.27 14.60 4.49
C VAL A 166 -1.00 14.43 5.29
N LEU A 167 -0.86 14.43 6.61
CA LEU A 167 -1.96 14.44 7.56
C LEU A 167 -1.78 15.62 8.52
N GLU A 168 -2.83 16.42 8.67
CA GLU A 168 -2.84 17.65 9.47
C GLU A 168 -3.73 17.47 10.69
N TYR A 169 -3.16 17.63 11.88
CA TYR A 169 -3.86 17.62 13.16
C TYR A 169 -3.93 19.04 13.72
N SER A 170 -5.10 19.40 14.23
CA SER A 170 -5.40 20.73 14.79
C SER A 170 -6.07 20.60 16.15
N ASN A 171 -6.43 21.70 16.82
CA ASN A 171 -7.20 21.67 18.07
C ASN A 171 -6.53 20.90 19.22
N GLY A 172 -5.21 21.02 19.37
CA GLY A 172 -4.48 20.57 20.56
C GLY A 172 -4.61 21.54 21.73
N ASP A 173 -3.80 21.32 22.77
CA ASP A 173 -3.76 22.24 23.92
C ASP A 173 -3.24 23.62 23.51
N ILE A 174 -3.61 24.66 24.25
CA ILE A 174 -3.21 26.03 23.95
C ILE A 174 -1.71 26.20 24.27
N CYS A 175 -0.97 26.80 23.34
CA CYS A 175 0.42 27.18 23.57
C CYS A 175 0.53 28.60 24.14
N GLY A 176 1.74 29.01 24.55
CA GLY A 176 1.95 30.33 25.18
C GLY A 176 1.56 31.54 24.34
N SER A 177 1.36 31.38 23.02
CA SER A 177 0.85 32.44 22.14
C SER A 177 -0.68 32.50 22.02
N GLY A 178 -1.41 31.67 22.79
CA GLY A 178 -2.89 31.62 22.76
C GLY A 178 -3.47 30.85 21.58
N LEU A 179 -2.64 30.19 20.77
CA LEU A 179 -3.08 29.38 19.63
C LEU A 179 -3.15 27.90 20.02
N PRO A 180 -4.08 27.12 19.45
CA PRO A 180 -4.12 25.67 19.65
C PRO A 180 -2.91 25.01 19.01
N LYS A 181 -2.34 24.02 19.69
CA LYS A 181 -1.26 23.21 19.12
C LYS A 181 -1.75 22.41 17.91
N SER A 182 -0.85 22.22 16.96
CA SER A 182 -1.10 21.49 15.71
C SER A 182 0.06 20.60 15.35
N THR A 183 -0.21 19.55 14.58
CA THR A 183 0.81 18.60 14.12
C THR A 183 0.69 18.35 12.63
N LEU A 184 1.83 18.30 11.94
CA LEU A 184 1.96 17.95 10.53
C LEU A 184 2.74 16.64 10.42
N LEU A 185 2.08 15.61 9.90
CA LEU A 185 2.69 14.31 9.59
C LEU A 185 2.92 14.23 8.09
N THR A 186 4.17 14.03 7.68
CA THR A 186 4.53 13.77 6.27
C THR A 186 4.97 12.33 6.12
N PHE A 187 4.35 11.59 5.20
CA PHE A 187 4.68 10.18 4.98
C PHE A 187 5.64 10.00 3.82
N LYS A 188 6.57 9.07 3.99
CA LYS A 188 7.57 8.67 3.00
C LYS A 188 7.51 7.16 2.80
N CYS A 189 7.44 6.76 1.52
CA CYS A 189 7.52 5.36 1.13
C CYS A 189 8.90 4.79 1.47
N ASP A 190 8.92 3.73 2.26
CA ASP A 190 10.11 2.97 2.60
C ASP A 190 9.81 1.47 2.45
N ARG A 191 10.30 0.86 1.37
CA ARG A 191 10.03 -0.54 1.00
C ARG A 191 10.95 -1.54 1.73
N GLU A 192 12.05 -1.07 2.30
CA GLU A 192 13.04 -1.94 2.96
C GLU A 192 12.69 -2.20 4.44
N MET A 193 11.69 -1.48 4.96
CA MET A 193 11.33 -1.56 6.36
C MET A 193 10.47 -2.80 6.68
N GLN A 194 10.88 -3.54 7.71
CA GLN A 194 10.16 -4.72 8.19
C GLN A 194 8.88 -4.29 8.93
N SER A 195 7.80 -4.10 8.18
CA SER A 195 6.38 -3.89 8.55
C SER A 195 5.99 -2.83 9.60
N LYS A 196 6.93 -2.31 10.40
CA LYS A 196 6.66 -1.36 11.47
C LYS A 196 7.06 0.05 11.03
N ALA A 197 6.10 0.98 11.02
CA ALA A 197 6.39 2.38 10.70
C ALA A 197 7.37 3.01 11.70
N ARG A 198 8.15 4.00 11.21
CA ARG A 198 9.09 4.76 12.03
C ARG A 198 8.72 6.24 11.96
N VAL A 199 8.47 6.83 13.12
CA VAL A 199 8.17 8.25 13.23
C VAL A 199 9.39 8.99 13.75
N SER A 200 9.79 10.03 13.02
CA SER A 200 10.93 10.89 13.33
C SER A 200 10.44 12.32 13.51
N TYR A 201 10.85 12.96 14.61
CA TYR A 201 10.56 14.36 14.86
C TYR A 201 11.51 15.23 14.03
N LEU A 202 10.96 16.20 13.30
CA LEU A 202 11.75 17.12 12.47
C LEU A 202 11.95 18.47 13.16
N GLY A 203 11.01 18.90 13.99
CA GLY A 203 11.09 20.18 14.67
C GLY A 203 9.72 20.74 15.04
N ASN A 204 9.74 21.96 15.58
CA ASN A 204 8.55 22.71 15.93
C ASN A 204 8.69 24.19 15.58
N MET A 205 7.55 24.87 15.53
CA MET A 205 7.46 26.31 15.38
C MET A 205 6.80 26.88 16.64
N PHE A 206 7.56 27.70 17.39
CA PHE A 206 7.13 28.39 18.61
C PHE A 206 6.40 27.50 19.65
N ASN A 207 6.79 26.23 19.78
CA ASN A 207 6.12 25.26 20.69
C ASN A 207 4.62 25.08 20.43
N CYS A 208 4.16 25.40 19.20
CA CYS A 208 2.76 25.42 18.83
C CYS A 208 2.45 24.55 17.60
N SER A 209 3.34 24.49 16.61
CA SER A 209 3.20 23.56 15.48
C SER A 209 4.34 22.55 15.47
N TYR A 210 4.05 21.26 15.33
CA TYR A 210 5.01 20.16 15.37
C TYR A 210 5.06 19.44 14.02
N ILE A 211 6.26 19.09 13.56
CA ILE A 211 6.45 18.45 12.25
C ILE A 211 7.14 17.10 12.45
N PHE A 212 6.57 16.06 11.85
CA PHE A 212 7.08 14.70 11.91
C PHE A 212 7.16 14.08 10.51
N GLU A 213 8.19 13.28 10.29
CA GLU A 213 8.32 12.39 9.13
C GLU A 213 7.97 10.95 9.56
N VAL A 214 7.06 10.33 8.82
CA VAL A 214 6.67 8.93 9.02
C VAL A 214 7.17 8.12 7.83
N ARG A 215 8.12 7.23 8.05
CA ARG A 215 8.55 6.25 7.04
C ARG A 215 7.73 4.99 7.19
N THR A 216 7.22 4.47 6.08
CA THR A 216 6.37 3.27 6.07
C THR A 216 6.23 2.70 4.67
N ILE A 217 6.04 1.39 4.57
CA ILE A 217 5.73 0.72 3.31
C ILE A 217 4.33 1.08 2.79
N HIS A 218 3.42 1.44 3.70
CA HIS A 218 2.03 1.81 3.38
C HIS A 218 1.90 3.15 2.65
N ALA A 219 2.95 3.97 2.66
CA ALA A 219 2.99 5.23 1.91
C ALA A 219 3.45 5.02 0.46
N CYS A 220 3.74 3.79 0.06
CA CYS A 220 4.06 3.44 -1.31
C CYS A 220 2.77 3.29 -2.13
N ALA A 221 2.75 3.86 -3.33
CA ALA A 221 1.63 3.72 -4.25
C ALA A 221 1.36 2.23 -4.54
N THR A 222 0.09 1.84 -4.39
CA THR A 222 -0.42 0.53 -4.79
C THR A 222 -1.33 0.74 -6.00
N ALA A 223 -1.26 -0.18 -6.97
CA ALA A 223 -2.24 -0.20 -8.06
C ALA A 223 -3.58 -0.69 -7.50
N HIS A 224 -4.69 -0.10 -7.94
CA HIS A 224 -6.01 -0.65 -7.63
C HIS A 224 -6.06 -2.08 -8.22
N ASN A 225 -6.27 -3.09 -7.37
CA ASN A 225 -6.16 -4.49 -7.77
C ASN A 225 -7.28 -4.86 -8.76
N GLU A 226 -7.00 -4.79 -10.06
CA GLU A 226 -7.71 -5.55 -11.08
C GLU A 226 -6.95 -6.85 -11.46
N ASP A 227 -5.81 -7.12 -10.81
CA ASP A 227 -4.82 -8.08 -11.31
C ASP A 227 -4.71 -9.41 -10.53
N GLU A 228 -5.67 -9.75 -9.65
CA GLU A 228 -5.69 -11.11 -9.10
C GLU A 228 -5.78 -12.14 -10.25
N ASN A 229 -6.52 -11.82 -11.30
CA ASN A 229 -6.67 -12.64 -12.50
C ASN A 229 -5.37 -12.73 -13.33
N ALA A 230 -4.50 -11.72 -13.28
CA ALA A 230 -3.23 -11.70 -14.02
C ALA A 230 -2.22 -12.68 -13.40
N VAL A 231 -2.16 -12.75 -12.08
CA VAL A 231 -1.29 -13.69 -11.35
C VAL A 231 -1.71 -15.13 -11.64
N TRP A 232 -3.00 -15.44 -11.51
CA TRP A 232 -3.53 -16.77 -11.86
C TRP A 232 -3.31 -17.11 -13.33
N GLY A 233 -3.45 -16.13 -14.24
CA GLY A 233 -3.15 -16.29 -15.67
C GLY A 233 -1.70 -16.71 -15.94
N LEU A 234 -0.73 -16.13 -15.22
CA LEU A 234 0.68 -16.50 -15.34
C LEU A 234 0.94 -17.94 -14.86
N PHE A 235 0.37 -18.33 -13.71
CA PHE A 235 0.54 -19.69 -13.19
C PHE A 235 -0.11 -20.75 -14.10
N ILE A 236 -1.31 -20.48 -14.62
CA ILE A 236 -2.00 -21.38 -15.55
C ILE A 236 -1.24 -21.47 -16.87
N GLY A 237 -0.72 -20.36 -17.39
CA GLY A 237 0.09 -20.33 -18.60
C GLY A 237 1.35 -21.19 -18.49
N ILE A 238 2.08 -21.09 -17.37
CA ILE A 238 3.29 -21.89 -17.12
C ILE A 238 2.95 -23.39 -17.04
N LEU A 239 1.87 -23.76 -16.34
CA LEU A 239 1.41 -25.16 -16.25
C LEU A 239 1.00 -25.73 -17.59
N PHE A 240 0.34 -24.93 -18.43
CA PHE A 240 -0.07 -25.35 -19.77
C PHE A 240 1.14 -25.64 -20.67
N VAL A 241 2.15 -24.77 -20.67
CA VAL A 241 3.39 -24.98 -21.44
C VAL A 241 4.12 -26.23 -20.96
N PHE A 242 4.21 -26.45 -19.64
CA PHE A 242 4.83 -27.66 -19.09
C PHE A 242 4.08 -28.95 -19.49
N ALA A 243 2.75 -28.93 -19.47
CA ALA A 243 1.93 -30.04 -19.93
C ALA A 243 2.15 -30.36 -21.43
N LEU A 244 2.24 -29.33 -22.28
CA LEU A 244 2.53 -29.51 -23.71
C LEU A 244 3.91 -30.11 -23.94
N VAL A 245 4.96 -29.58 -23.29
CA VAL A 245 6.32 -30.10 -23.43
C VAL A 245 6.41 -31.56 -22.97
N SER A 246 5.79 -31.89 -21.84
CA SER A 246 5.79 -33.26 -21.31
C SER A 246 5.00 -34.23 -22.20
N ALA A 247 3.89 -33.81 -22.79
CA ALA A 247 3.13 -34.60 -23.74
C ALA A 247 3.92 -34.86 -25.03
N CYS A 248 4.55 -33.83 -25.61
CA CYS A 248 5.41 -33.95 -26.79
C CYS A 248 6.65 -34.83 -26.54
N ALA A 249 7.32 -34.66 -25.41
CA ALA A 249 8.44 -35.51 -25.03
C ALA A 249 7.99 -36.97 -24.82
N GLY A 250 6.84 -37.18 -24.20
CA GLY A 250 6.25 -38.49 -23.97
C GLY A 250 5.85 -39.22 -25.26
N THR A 251 5.30 -38.52 -26.25
CA THR A 251 4.97 -39.10 -27.55
C THR A 251 6.22 -39.44 -28.35
N LEU A 252 7.21 -38.55 -28.38
CA LEU A 252 8.49 -38.79 -29.07
C LEU A 252 9.23 -39.99 -28.47
N TYR A 253 9.30 -40.08 -27.14
CA TYR A 253 9.89 -41.22 -26.43
C TYR A 253 9.22 -42.55 -26.80
N LYS A 254 7.88 -42.58 -26.84
CA LYS A 254 7.12 -43.78 -27.24
C LYS A 254 7.34 -44.16 -28.70
N ILE A 255 7.56 -43.20 -29.59
CA ILE A 255 7.83 -43.46 -31.01
C ILE A 255 9.23 -44.04 -31.19
N ILE A 256 10.25 -43.41 -30.60
CA ILE A 256 11.64 -43.87 -30.67
C ILE A 256 11.76 -45.28 -30.09
N LYS A 257 11.13 -45.55 -28.94
CA LYS A 257 11.11 -46.88 -28.34
C LYS A 257 10.50 -47.94 -29.26
N ARG A 258 9.39 -47.62 -29.93
CA ARG A 258 8.73 -48.54 -30.90
C ARG A 258 9.57 -48.81 -32.14
N HIS A 259 10.41 -47.85 -32.57
CA HIS A 259 11.35 -48.06 -33.67
C HIS A 259 12.55 -48.91 -33.23
N TYR A 260 13.06 -48.66 -32.02
CA TYR A 260 14.15 -49.45 -31.44
C TYR A 260 13.76 -50.92 -31.26
N GLU A 261 12.59 -51.21 -30.69
CA GLU A 261 12.09 -52.58 -30.50
C GLU A 261 11.88 -53.33 -31.83
N ARG A 262 11.50 -52.63 -32.91
CA ARG A 262 11.38 -53.21 -34.25
C ARG A 262 12.73 -53.50 -34.90
N ALA A 263 13.75 -52.67 -34.65
CA ALA A 263 15.10 -52.85 -35.18
C ALA A 263 15.84 -54.01 -34.51
N VAL A 264 15.61 -54.25 -33.22
CA VAL A 264 16.28 -55.32 -32.45
C VAL A 264 15.68 -56.72 -32.72
N LYS A 265 14.44 -56.80 -33.23
CA LYS A 265 13.77 -58.07 -33.53
C LYS A 265 14.10 -58.68 -34.90
N LYS A 266 15.01 -58.04 -35.65
CA LYS A 266 15.44 -58.42 -36.99
C LYS A 266 16.90 -58.84 -36.96
#